data_AF-A0A524EAZ5-F1
#
_entry.id   AF-A0A524EAZ5-F1
#
_cell.length_a   1.000
_cell.length_b   1.000
_cell.length_c   1.000
_cell.angle_alpha   90.00
_cell.angle_beta   90.00
_cell.angle_gamma   90.00
#
_symmetry.space_group_name_H-M   'P 1'
#
loop_
_entity.id
_entity.type
_entity.pdbx_description
1 polymer ?
#
loop_
_entity_poly.entity_id
_entity_poly.type
_entity_poly.pdbx_seq_one_letter_code
_entity_poly.pdbx_strand_id
1 'polypeptide(L)'
;MSFIEKRNKERIFHIFNQLEKVDLNLINLFNQHSIKVVDDVATSCADLNKDINEVLRLYPEIINMGDKIEIKSILQFYYDCIDKLTDFVRHVEQFHKLHDDYFDKMVEFIENREDLIQNKYKPIATQELIAFYDKSTREALDSILEAKFTNKEHEFFTFGSLEQEIKKIARAAGADLVSILSAESLKDSKVVHPFELLEDAQSVISFAIAYSGNTLRRSMIPGVEGYEEFLNKHFQRFLNVNKELLEYLGSKKYKTVNFKEIQKVADYKDELEADELRILDLNRIYLADGNPITTQHRFFINSIITDVKLLPDK
;
A
#
# COMPACT_ATOMS: atom_id res chain seq x y z
N MET A 1 34.48 -22.33 -18.49
CA MET A 1 33.59 -22.65 -17.36
C MET A 1 34.39 -23.35 -16.30
N SER A 2 34.34 -22.89 -15.05
CA SER A 2 35.00 -23.58 -13.94
C SER A 2 34.25 -24.88 -13.60
N PHE A 3 34.90 -25.84 -12.94
CA PHE A 3 34.24 -27.07 -12.47
C PHE A 3 33.07 -26.76 -11.51
N ILE A 4 33.23 -25.73 -10.68
CA ILE A 4 32.22 -25.25 -9.73
C ILE A 4 31.04 -24.63 -10.48
N GLU A 5 31.31 -23.78 -11.46
CA GLU A 5 30.29 -23.15 -12.31
C GLU A 5 29.47 -24.19 -13.07
N LYS A 6 30.13 -25.22 -13.64
CA LYS A 6 29.46 -26.31 -14.35
C LYS A 6 28.56 -27.13 -13.43
N ARG A 7 29.07 -27.51 -12.26
CA ARG A 7 28.29 -28.26 -11.25
C ARG A 7 27.08 -27.45 -10.76
N ASN A 8 27.27 -26.15 -10.51
CA ASN A 8 26.18 -25.30 -10.04
C ASN A 8 25.13 -25.06 -11.12
N LYS A 9 25.55 -24.86 -12.37
CA LYS A 9 24.64 -24.80 -13.52
C LYS A 9 23.79 -26.06 -13.63
N GLU A 10 24.43 -27.23 -13.65
CA GLU A 10 23.73 -28.51 -13.74
C GLU A 10 22.71 -28.69 -12.61
N ARG A 11 23.06 -28.28 -11.40
CA ARG A 11 22.14 -28.31 -10.25
C ARG A 11 20.97 -27.34 -10.40
N ILE A 12 21.20 -26.11 -10.88
CA ILE A 12 20.14 -25.12 -11.12
C ILE A 12 19.14 -25.65 -12.16
N PHE A 13 19.62 -26.13 -13.31
CA PHE A 13 18.73 -26.66 -14.34
C PHE A 13 18.06 -27.96 -13.91
N HIS A 14 18.69 -28.76 -13.06
CA HIS A 14 18.03 -29.90 -12.44
C HIS A 14 16.83 -29.46 -11.59
N ILE A 15 16.98 -28.41 -10.77
CA ILE A 15 15.88 -27.83 -9.99
C ILE A 15 14.78 -27.33 -10.94
N PHE A 16 15.12 -26.54 -11.96
CA PHE A 16 14.13 -26.04 -12.92
C PHE A 16 13.35 -27.15 -13.64
N ASN A 17 14.00 -28.27 -13.97
CA ASN A 17 13.31 -29.42 -14.56
C ASN A 17 12.36 -30.11 -13.57
N GLN A 18 12.63 -30.05 -12.27
CA GLN A 18 11.70 -30.57 -11.26
C GLN A 18 10.47 -29.65 -11.12
N LEU A 19 10.67 -28.34 -11.26
CA LEU A 19 9.58 -27.36 -11.19
C LEU A 19 8.54 -27.54 -12.29
N GLU A 20 8.90 -28.10 -13.45
CA GLU A 20 7.91 -28.41 -14.51
C GLU A 20 6.85 -29.41 -14.06
N LYS A 21 7.19 -30.29 -13.11
CA LYS A 21 6.20 -31.19 -12.50
C LYS A 21 5.26 -30.45 -11.57
N VAL A 22 5.77 -29.40 -10.91
CA VAL A 22 4.96 -28.53 -10.05
C VAL A 22 4.00 -27.71 -10.91
N ASP A 23 4.44 -27.21 -12.06
CA ASP A 23 3.59 -26.51 -13.03
C ASP A 23 2.38 -27.38 -13.43
N LEU A 24 2.62 -28.64 -13.80
CA LEU A 24 1.55 -29.58 -14.16
C LEU A 24 0.61 -29.86 -12.99
N ASN A 25 1.13 -30.00 -11.77
CA ASN A 25 0.31 -30.18 -10.59
C ASN A 25 -0.57 -28.96 -10.33
N LEU A 26 -0.02 -27.75 -10.44
CA LEU A 26 -0.75 -26.50 -10.26
C LEU A 26 -1.87 -26.34 -11.29
N ILE A 27 -1.59 -26.65 -12.57
CA ILE A 27 -2.62 -26.67 -13.63
C ILE A 27 -3.75 -27.63 -13.25
N ASN A 28 -3.42 -28.85 -12.80
CA ASN A 28 -4.42 -29.83 -12.38
C ASN A 28 -5.23 -29.39 -11.15
N LEU A 29 -4.64 -28.61 -10.23
CA LEU A 29 -5.35 -28.06 -9.08
C LEU A 29 -6.29 -26.93 -9.50
N PHE A 30 -5.84 -26.00 -10.35
CA PHE A 30 -6.67 -24.88 -10.81
C PHE A 30 -7.81 -25.32 -11.73
N ASN A 31 -7.60 -26.34 -12.57
CA ASN A 31 -8.64 -26.96 -13.40
C ASN A 31 -9.77 -27.64 -12.59
N GLN A 32 -9.64 -27.78 -11.27
CA GLN A 32 -10.74 -28.25 -10.42
C GLN A 32 -11.75 -27.13 -10.08
N HIS A 33 -11.44 -25.86 -10.40
CA HIS A 33 -12.26 -24.68 -10.12
C HIS A 33 -12.80 -24.66 -8.68
N SER A 34 -11.96 -25.07 -7.72
CA SER A 34 -12.39 -25.27 -6.34
C SER A 34 -11.45 -24.57 -5.38
N ILE A 35 -12.01 -23.78 -4.47
CA ILE A 35 -11.24 -23.18 -3.36
C ILE A 35 -10.72 -24.23 -2.38
N LYS A 36 -11.22 -25.47 -2.42
CA LYS A 36 -10.77 -26.55 -1.54
C LYS A 36 -9.34 -27.00 -1.81
N VAL A 37 -8.79 -26.65 -2.97
CA VAL A 37 -7.39 -26.95 -3.35
C VAL A 37 -6.39 -25.98 -2.70
N VAL A 38 -6.85 -25.02 -1.89
CA VAL A 38 -6.00 -23.95 -1.33
C VAL A 38 -4.83 -24.48 -0.52
N ASP A 39 -5.01 -25.56 0.26
CA ASP A 39 -3.94 -26.14 1.07
C ASP A 39 -2.86 -26.80 0.19
N ASP A 40 -3.28 -27.45 -0.91
CA ASP A 40 -2.38 -28.07 -1.88
C ASP A 40 -1.62 -26.99 -2.69
N VAL A 41 -2.29 -25.88 -3.02
CA VAL A 41 -1.68 -24.73 -3.68
C VAL A 41 -0.70 -24.01 -2.75
N ALA A 42 -1.04 -23.85 -1.47
CA ALA A 42 -0.14 -23.26 -0.48
C ALA A 42 1.11 -24.13 -0.26
N THR A 43 0.95 -25.46 -0.27
CA THR A 43 2.06 -26.40 -0.22
C THR A 43 2.96 -26.27 -1.44
N SER A 44 2.37 -26.22 -2.64
CA SER A 44 3.10 -26.02 -3.90
C SER A 44 3.85 -24.67 -3.93
N CYS A 45 3.25 -23.62 -3.37
CA CYS A 45 3.89 -22.31 -3.20
C CYS A 45 5.11 -22.36 -2.28
N ALA A 46 5.01 -23.09 -1.16
CA ALA A 46 6.11 -23.26 -0.22
C ALA A 46 7.28 -24.05 -0.84
N ASP A 47 6.97 -25.11 -1.59
CA ASP A 47 7.97 -25.91 -2.30
C ASP A 47 8.65 -25.09 -3.41
N LEU A 48 7.89 -24.34 -4.21
CA LEU A 48 8.45 -23.41 -5.20
C LEU A 48 9.40 -22.41 -4.55
N ASN A 49 9.00 -21.78 -3.45
CA ASN A 49 9.84 -20.80 -2.78
C ASN A 49 11.14 -21.43 -2.25
N LYS A 50 11.07 -22.66 -1.71
CA LYS A 50 12.25 -23.39 -1.25
C LYS A 50 13.23 -23.67 -2.39
N ASP A 51 12.74 -24.17 -3.52
CA ASP A 51 13.55 -24.51 -4.69
C ASP A 51 14.17 -23.26 -5.34
N ILE A 52 13.40 -22.18 -5.43
CA ILE A 52 13.88 -20.88 -5.93
C ILE A 52 14.98 -20.31 -5.03
N ASN A 53 14.83 -20.38 -3.71
CA ASN A 53 15.88 -19.96 -2.79
C ASN A 53 17.17 -20.77 -2.94
N GLU A 54 17.07 -22.06 -3.26
CA GLU A 54 18.24 -22.87 -3.58
C GLU A 54 18.94 -22.40 -4.86
N VAL A 55 18.18 -22.08 -5.91
CA VAL A 55 18.73 -21.51 -7.15
C VAL A 55 19.44 -20.19 -6.88
N LEU A 56 18.85 -19.28 -6.10
CA LEU A 56 19.46 -18.00 -5.73
C LEU A 56 20.79 -18.16 -5.00
N ARG A 57 20.93 -19.20 -4.17
CA ARG A 57 22.20 -19.50 -3.49
C ARG A 57 23.30 -19.91 -4.48
N LEU A 58 22.94 -20.59 -5.56
CA LEU A 58 23.87 -21.10 -6.57
C LEU A 58 24.16 -20.07 -7.68
N TYR A 59 23.23 -19.15 -7.93
CA TYR A 59 23.29 -18.16 -9.00
C TYR A 59 24.53 -17.24 -9.01
N PRO A 60 25.06 -16.75 -7.87
CA PRO A 60 26.25 -15.88 -7.85
C PRO A 60 27.49 -16.50 -8.48
N GLU A 61 27.60 -17.83 -8.45
CA GLU A 61 28.72 -18.61 -8.98
C GLU A 61 28.67 -18.81 -10.51
N ILE A 62 27.54 -18.45 -11.13
CA ILE A 62 27.42 -18.45 -12.59
C ILE A 62 28.10 -17.19 -13.11
N ILE A 63 29.04 -17.32 -14.04
CA ILE A 63 29.78 -16.19 -14.61
C ILE A 63 29.31 -15.93 -16.05
N ASN A 64 29.03 -17.00 -16.79
CA ASN A 64 28.57 -16.90 -18.18
C ASN A 64 27.28 -16.07 -18.28
N MET A 65 27.31 -15.01 -19.10
CA MET A 65 26.18 -14.08 -19.24
C MET A 65 24.95 -14.72 -19.88
N GLY A 66 25.14 -15.61 -20.86
CA GLY A 66 24.02 -16.32 -21.49
C GLY A 66 23.28 -17.18 -20.47
N ASP A 67 24.03 -17.93 -19.68
CA ASP A 67 23.47 -18.75 -18.60
C ASP A 67 22.80 -17.89 -17.51
N LYS A 68 23.37 -16.71 -17.17
CA LYS A 68 22.73 -15.77 -16.25
C LYS A 68 21.40 -15.26 -16.76
N ILE A 69 21.33 -14.86 -18.03
CA ILE A 69 20.10 -14.36 -18.64
C ILE A 69 19.03 -15.46 -18.62
N GLU A 70 19.40 -16.67 -18.99
CA GLU A 70 18.50 -17.82 -19.00
C GLU A 70 17.98 -18.12 -17.58
N ILE A 71 18.87 -18.29 -16.61
CA ILE A 71 18.48 -18.56 -15.22
C ILE A 71 17.62 -17.45 -14.63
N LYS A 72 17.99 -16.18 -14.88
CA LYS A 72 17.24 -15.02 -14.37
C LYS A 72 15.86 -14.91 -15.01
N SER A 73 15.71 -15.22 -16.30
CA SER A 73 14.41 -15.21 -16.96
C SER A 73 13.46 -16.28 -16.39
N ILE A 74 13.98 -17.46 -16.07
CA ILE A 74 13.21 -18.53 -15.42
C ILE A 74 12.85 -18.16 -13.98
N LEU A 75 13.80 -17.59 -13.22
CA LEU A 75 13.54 -17.07 -11.88
C LEU A 75 12.42 -16.03 -11.86
N GLN A 76 12.42 -15.09 -12.82
CA GLN A 76 11.40 -14.06 -12.91
C GLN A 76 9.99 -14.66 -13.10
N PHE A 77 9.85 -15.67 -13.95
CA PHE A 77 8.58 -16.39 -14.11
C PHE A 77 8.11 -16.99 -12.78
N TYR A 78 8.99 -17.69 -12.05
CA TYR A 78 8.61 -18.34 -10.80
C TYR A 78 8.34 -17.35 -9.66
N TYR A 79 8.98 -16.18 -9.65
CA TYR A 79 8.59 -15.10 -8.73
C TYR A 79 7.17 -14.59 -9.01
N ASP A 80 6.84 -14.33 -10.27
CA ASP A 80 5.48 -13.94 -10.67
C ASP A 80 4.48 -15.06 -10.36
N CYS A 81 4.87 -16.33 -10.51
CA CYS A 81 4.07 -17.49 -10.12
C CYS A 81 3.79 -17.50 -8.61
N ILE A 82 4.83 -17.40 -7.77
CA ILE A 82 4.69 -17.36 -6.30
C ILE A 82 3.79 -16.20 -5.86
N ASP A 83 3.92 -15.03 -6.48
CA ASP A 83 3.07 -13.87 -6.18
C ASP A 83 1.59 -14.18 -6.48
N LYS A 84 1.31 -14.76 -7.65
CA LYS A 84 -0.04 -15.19 -8.03
C LYS A 84 -0.61 -16.29 -7.14
N LEU A 85 0.20 -17.28 -6.74
CA LEU A 85 -0.26 -18.32 -5.80
C LEU A 85 -0.57 -17.73 -4.42
N THR A 86 0.25 -16.80 -3.95
CA THR A 86 0.04 -16.09 -2.68
C THR A 86 -1.23 -15.23 -2.76
N ASP A 87 -1.44 -14.57 -3.89
CA ASP A 87 -2.66 -13.81 -4.17
C ASP A 87 -3.90 -14.72 -4.12
N PHE A 88 -3.85 -15.89 -4.76
CA PHE A 88 -4.93 -16.88 -4.70
C PHE A 88 -5.25 -17.30 -3.26
N VAL A 89 -4.23 -17.65 -2.46
CA VAL A 89 -4.41 -18.04 -1.05
C VAL A 89 -5.10 -16.92 -0.26
N ARG A 90 -4.63 -15.67 -0.40
CA ARG A 90 -5.25 -14.51 0.25
C ARG A 90 -6.70 -14.31 -0.18
N HIS A 91 -6.99 -14.48 -1.46
CA HIS A 91 -8.34 -14.34 -1.98
C HIS A 91 -9.28 -15.43 -1.44
N VAL A 92 -8.81 -16.67 -1.30
CA VAL A 92 -9.59 -17.74 -0.66
C VAL A 92 -9.84 -17.44 0.83
N GLU A 93 -8.87 -16.88 1.55
CA GLU A 93 -9.04 -16.49 2.96
C GLU A 93 -10.06 -15.34 3.13
N GLN A 94 -10.11 -14.41 2.18
CA GLN A 94 -10.98 -13.22 2.24
C GLN A 94 -12.37 -13.46 1.64
N PHE A 95 -12.49 -14.35 0.64
CA PHE A 95 -13.70 -14.55 -0.14
C PHE A 95 -14.14 -16.01 -0.14
N HIS A 96 -15.42 -16.24 0.15
CA HIS A 96 -16.01 -17.60 0.19
C HIS A 96 -16.33 -18.17 -1.22
N LYS A 97 -16.10 -17.39 -2.29
CA LYS A 97 -16.31 -17.80 -3.69
C LYS A 97 -15.44 -16.95 -4.63
N LEU A 98 -14.73 -17.60 -5.54
CA LEU A 98 -13.99 -16.96 -6.63
C LEU A 98 -14.76 -17.12 -7.94
N HIS A 99 -14.58 -16.17 -8.86
CA HIS A 99 -15.11 -16.30 -10.22
C HIS A 99 -14.31 -17.34 -11.02
N ASP A 100 -14.99 -18.09 -11.89
CA ASP A 100 -14.37 -19.15 -12.69
C ASP A 100 -13.25 -18.59 -13.58
N ASP A 101 -13.42 -17.39 -14.14
CA ASP A 101 -12.41 -16.64 -14.90
C ASP A 101 -11.07 -16.46 -14.15
N TYR A 102 -11.06 -16.51 -12.82
CA TYR A 102 -9.82 -16.41 -12.04
C TYR A 102 -8.97 -17.66 -12.21
N PHE A 103 -9.59 -18.83 -12.14
CA PHE A 103 -8.91 -20.12 -12.30
C PHE A 103 -8.37 -20.26 -13.72
N ASP A 104 -9.16 -19.87 -14.72
CA ASP A 104 -8.75 -19.90 -16.13
C ASP A 104 -7.50 -19.05 -16.37
N LYS A 105 -7.45 -17.83 -15.79
CA LYS A 105 -6.27 -16.95 -15.90
C LYS A 105 -5.03 -17.51 -15.21
N MET A 106 -5.20 -18.29 -14.14
CA MET A 106 -4.09 -18.96 -13.45
C MET A 106 -3.54 -20.10 -14.31
N VAL A 107 -4.41 -20.90 -14.91
CA VAL A 107 -4.03 -21.97 -15.85
C VAL A 107 -3.32 -21.36 -17.06
N GLU A 108 -3.92 -20.36 -17.70
CA GLU A 108 -3.35 -19.66 -18.87
C GLU A 108 -1.96 -19.10 -18.57
N PHE A 109 -1.75 -18.53 -17.38
CA PHE A 109 -0.43 -18.02 -16.99
C PHE A 109 0.64 -19.11 -16.93
N ILE A 110 0.31 -20.28 -16.35
CA ILE A 110 1.27 -21.38 -16.20
C ILE A 110 1.51 -22.07 -17.54
N GLU A 111 0.47 -22.26 -18.37
CA GLU A 111 0.60 -22.84 -19.70
C GLU A 111 1.44 -21.96 -20.64
N ASN A 112 1.34 -20.63 -20.52
CA ASN A 112 2.13 -19.68 -21.29
C ASN A 112 3.58 -19.50 -20.77
N ARG A 113 4.06 -20.37 -19.88
CA ARG A 113 5.41 -20.28 -19.28
C ARG A 113 6.52 -20.07 -20.31
N GLU A 114 6.60 -20.91 -21.34
CA GLU A 114 7.69 -20.83 -22.33
C GLU A 114 7.66 -19.52 -23.12
N ASP A 115 6.47 -19.08 -23.51
CA ASP A 115 6.26 -17.82 -24.23
C ASP A 115 6.64 -16.62 -23.35
N LEU A 116 6.17 -16.60 -22.11
CA LEU A 116 6.49 -15.55 -21.14
C LEU A 116 8.00 -15.49 -20.86
N ILE A 117 8.67 -16.64 -20.71
CA ILE A 117 10.11 -16.69 -20.50
C ILE A 117 10.86 -16.12 -21.71
N GLN A 118 10.53 -16.53 -22.94
CA GLN A 118 11.25 -16.06 -24.13
C GLN A 118 10.94 -14.63 -24.53
N ASN A 119 9.66 -14.26 -24.54
CA ASN A 119 9.19 -13.02 -25.17
C ASN A 119 9.05 -11.86 -24.18
N LYS A 120 8.88 -12.14 -22.88
CA LYS A 120 8.74 -11.12 -21.85
C LYS A 120 9.94 -11.07 -20.92
N TYR A 121 10.26 -12.16 -20.23
CA TYR A 121 11.25 -12.12 -19.14
C TYR A 121 12.69 -12.11 -19.61
N LYS A 122 13.03 -12.82 -20.69
CA LYS A 122 14.40 -12.83 -21.23
C LYS A 122 14.84 -11.45 -21.75
N PRO A 123 14.02 -10.68 -22.48
CA PRO A 123 14.36 -9.29 -22.82
C PRO A 123 14.60 -8.41 -21.58
N ILE A 124 13.74 -8.49 -20.57
CA ILE A 124 13.88 -7.74 -19.32
C ILE A 124 15.18 -8.13 -18.61
N ALA A 125 15.42 -9.42 -18.40
CA ALA A 125 16.64 -9.93 -17.77
C ALA A 125 17.89 -9.51 -18.53
N THR A 126 17.84 -9.51 -19.87
CA THR A 126 18.93 -9.04 -20.72
C THR A 126 19.20 -7.55 -20.50
N GLN A 127 18.16 -6.70 -20.53
CA GLN A 127 18.31 -5.26 -20.31
C GLN A 127 18.86 -4.95 -18.91
N GLU A 128 18.34 -5.61 -17.88
CA GLU A 128 18.80 -5.42 -16.50
C GLU A 128 20.26 -5.85 -16.31
N LEU A 129 20.66 -6.99 -16.89
CA LEU A 129 22.05 -7.45 -16.79
C LEU A 129 22.98 -6.54 -17.59
N ILE A 130 22.59 -6.08 -18.79
CA ILE A 130 23.37 -5.09 -19.54
C ILE A 130 23.53 -3.82 -18.70
N ALA A 131 22.46 -3.27 -18.13
CA ALA A 131 22.52 -2.08 -17.28
C ALA A 131 23.37 -2.29 -16.01
N PHE A 132 23.37 -3.49 -15.43
CA PHE A 132 24.16 -3.80 -14.24
C PHE A 132 25.66 -3.94 -14.53
N TYR A 133 26.01 -4.46 -15.72
CA TYR A 133 27.40 -4.73 -16.12
C TYR A 133 28.00 -3.61 -17.01
N ASP A 134 27.20 -2.67 -17.52
CA ASP A 134 27.67 -1.47 -18.19
C ASP A 134 28.17 -0.45 -17.17
N LYS A 135 29.47 -0.16 -17.23
CA LYS A 135 30.16 0.78 -16.34
C LYS A 135 29.51 2.17 -16.36
N SER A 136 29.03 2.63 -17.52
CA SER A 136 28.40 3.95 -17.65
C SER A 136 27.03 4.01 -16.95
N THR A 137 26.26 2.92 -17.03
CA THR A 137 24.95 2.82 -16.37
C THR A 137 25.11 2.61 -14.88
N ARG A 138 26.18 1.93 -14.46
CA ARG A 138 26.56 1.79 -13.05
C ARG A 138 26.98 3.10 -12.42
N GLU A 139 27.82 3.89 -13.10
CA GLU A 139 28.18 5.23 -12.66
C GLU A 139 26.95 6.16 -12.59
N ALA A 140 25.99 6.02 -13.51
CA ALA A 140 24.72 6.74 -13.44
C ALA A 140 23.84 6.29 -12.26
N LEU A 141 23.71 4.98 -12.02
CA LEU A 141 22.96 4.44 -10.89
C LEU A 141 23.61 4.77 -9.55
N ASP A 142 24.94 4.69 -9.47
CA ASP A 142 25.71 5.08 -8.29
C ASP A 142 25.57 6.58 -8.06
N SER A 143 25.63 7.42 -9.10
CA SER A 143 25.35 8.87 -8.98
C SER A 143 23.91 9.16 -8.53
N ILE A 144 22.92 8.41 -9.02
CA ILE A 144 21.53 8.51 -8.56
C ILE A 144 21.39 8.05 -7.11
N LEU A 145 22.05 6.96 -6.73
CA LEU A 145 22.05 6.45 -5.36
C LEU A 145 22.77 7.41 -4.41
N GLU A 146 23.91 7.96 -4.82
CA GLU A 146 24.65 8.98 -4.07
C GLU A 146 23.80 10.23 -3.89
N ALA A 147 23.14 10.70 -4.95
CA ALA A 147 22.19 11.82 -4.89
C ALA A 147 21.01 11.50 -3.95
N LYS A 148 20.52 10.25 -3.96
CA LYS A 148 19.43 9.79 -3.07
C LYS A 148 19.88 9.61 -1.62
N PHE A 149 21.14 9.27 -1.35
CA PHE A 149 21.70 9.12 0.00
C PHE A 149 22.18 10.46 0.58
N THR A 150 22.67 11.39 -0.24
CA THR A 150 23.00 12.76 0.19
C THR A 150 21.74 13.58 0.46
N ASN A 151 20.67 13.35 -0.29
CA ASN A 151 19.33 13.85 0.02
C ASN A 151 18.67 13.01 1.12
N LYS A 152 19.25 13.00 2.34
CA LYS A 152 18.65 12.46 3.57
C LYS A 152 17.29 13.14 3.85
N GLU A 153 16.26 12.76 3.13
CA GLU A 153 14.88 12.99 3.49
C GLU A 153 14.28 11.60 3.71
N HIS A 154 13.63 11.45 4.86
CA HIS A 154 12.87 10.27 5.24
C HIS A 154 11.73 10.07 4.22
N GLU A 155 12.04 9.52 3.06
CA GLU A 155 11.02 9.09 2.11
C GLU A 155 10.51 7.73 2.58
N PHE A 156 9.33 7.75 3.18
CA PHE A 156 8.51 6.57 3.31
C PHE A 156 8.39 5.93 1.93
N PHE A 157 8.86 4.69 1.78
CA PHE A 157 8.70 3.92 0.55
C PHE A 157 7.22 3.69 0.29
N THR A 158 6.60 4.48 -0.59
CA THR A 158 5.31 4.11 -1.18
C THR A 158 5.29 4.36 -2.69
N PHE A 159 5.00 3.32 -3.47
CA PHE A 159 4.64 3.46 -4.88
C PHE A 159 3.18 3.90 -4.96
N GLY A 160 2.91 5.05 -5.59
CA GLY A 160 1.58 5.64 -5.78
C GLY A 160 1.62 7.14 -6.09
N SER A 161 0.49 7.74 -6.45
CA SER A 161 0.38 9.21 -6.50
C SER A 161 0.49 9.81 -5.09
N LEU A 162 0.80 11.11 -4.99
CA LEU A 162 0.93 11.82 -3.71
C LEU A 162 -0.31 11.64 -2.81
N GLU A 163 -1.50 11.61 -3.40
CA GLU A 163 -2.77 11.37 -2.70
C GLU A 163 -2.88 9.96 -2.13
N GLN A 164 -2.41 8.96 -2.87
CA GLN A 164 -2.39 7.57 -2.39
C GLN A 164 -1.39 7.42 -1.24
N GLU A 165 -0.25 8.09 -1.31
CA GLU A 165 0.74 8.11 -0.25
C GLU A 165 0.17 8.76 1.02
N ILE A 166 -0.42 9.95 0.92
CA ILE A 166 -1.09 10.65 2.04
C ILE A 166 -2.14 9.75 2.69
N LYS A 167 -2.98 9.08 1.88
CA LYS A 167 -4.01 8.16 2.39
C LYS A 167 -3.43 6.92 3.05
N LYS A 168 -2.35 6.35 2.50
CA LYS A 168 -1.64 5.21 3.08
C LYS A 168 -1.05 5.58 4.44
N ILE A 169 -0.36 6.71 4.54
CA ILE A 169 0.24 7.22 5.79
C ILE A 169 -0.83 7.44 6.84
N ALA A 170 -1.90 8.16 6.50
CA ALA A 170 -2.99 8.42 7.43
C ALA A 170 -3.66 7.13 7.94
N ARG A 171 -3.92 6.15 7.06
CA ARG A 171 -4.49 4.85 7.45
C ARG A 171 -3.53 4.04 8.31
N ALA A 172 -2.24 4.00 7.96
CA ALA A 172 -1.21 3.32 8.73
C ALA A 172 -1.05 3.93 10.14
N ALA A 173 -1.18 5.25 10.26
CA ALA A 173 -1.14 5.98 11.53
C ALA A 173 -2.42 5.82 12.36
N GLY A 174 -3.48 5.25 11.79
CA GLY A 174 -4.70 4.85 12.50
C GLY A 174 -5.96 5.63 12.12
N ALA A 175 -6.02 6.31 10.98
CA ALA A 175 -7.25 6.91 10.46
C ALA A 175 -8.20 5.84 9.90
N ASP A 176 -9.48 5.93 10.25
CA ASP A 176 -10.51 5.03 9.72
C ASP A 176 -11.06 5.55 8.37
N LEU A 177 -11.11 6.88 8.20
CA LEU A 177 -11.46 7.53 6.93
C LEU A 177 -10.47 8.64 6.62
N VAL A 178 -10.20 8.84 5.32
CA VAL A 178 -9.32 9.90 4.82
C VAL A 178 -9.91 10.39 3.50
N SER A 179 -10.11 11.70 3.38
CA SER A 179 -10.65 12.37 2.21
C SER A 179 -9.78 13.57 1.84
N ILE A 180 -9.65 13.82 0.55
CA ILE A 180 -8.96 14.99 0.02
C ILE A 180 -9.98 15.85 -0.70
N LEU A 181 -10.04 17.13 -0.35
CA LEU A 181 -10.95 18.12 -0.93
C LEU A 181 -10.12 19.25 -1.56
N SER A 182 -10.66 19.87 -2.60
CA SER A 182 -10.09 21.12 -3.09
C SER A 182 -10.43 22.26 -2.14
N ALA A 183 -9.46 23.13 -1.81
CA ALA A 183 -9.73 24.32 -1.01
C ALA A 183 -10.81 25.21 -1.65
N GLU A 184 -10.90 25.22 -2.99
CA GLU A 184 -11.92 25.98 -3.71
C GLU A 184 -13.34 25.49 -3.46
N SER A 185 -13.52 24.17 -3.26
CA SER A 185 -14.83 23.58 -2.98
C SER A 185 -15.43 24.01 -1.63
N LEU A 186 -14.60 24.61 -0.77
CA LEU A 186 -14.98 25.10 0.56
C LEU A 186 -15.13 26.64 0.60
N LYS A 187 -15.01 27.33 -0.54
CA LYS A 187 -15.17 28.80 -0.65
C LYS A 187 -16.57 29.28 -0.26
N ASP A 188 -17.60 28.45 -0.40
CA ASP A 188 -18.98 28.80 -0.04
C ASP A 188 -19.43 28.21 1.30
N SER A 189 -18.51 27.59 2.06
CA SER A 189 -18.84 26.98 3.36
C SER A 189 -18.98 28.05 4.46
N LYS A 190 -19.98 27.91 5.34
CA LYS A 190 -20.28 28.87 6.42
C LYS A 190 -19.38 28.75 7.67
N VAL A 191 -18.27 28.01 7.58
CA VAL A 191 -17.64 27.37 8.75
C VAL A 191 -16.27 27.99 9.03
N VAL A 192 -15.31 27.88 8.11
CA VAL A 192 -14.07 28.67 8.03
C VAL A 192 -13.53 28.54 6.59
N HIS A 193 -13.07 29.62 5.98
CA HIS A 193 -12.48 29.54 4.65
C HIS A 193 -11.01 29.11 4.73
N PRO A 194 -10.56 28.07 3.99
CA PRO A 194 -9.16 27.64 4.01
C PRO A 194 -8.16 28.77 3.68
N PHE A 195 -8.59 29.72 2.85
CA PHE A 195 -7.82 30.88 2.42
C PHE A 195 -7.60 31.92 3.54
N GLU A 196 -8.43 31.93 4.59
CA GLU A 196 -8.22 32.77 5.77
C GLU A 196 -7.09 32.24 6.67
N LEU A 197 -6.78 30.95 6.52
CA LEU A 197 -5.79 30.23 7.33
C LEU A 197 -4.47 30.06 6.59
N LEU A 198 -4.55 29.85 5.27
CA LEU A 198 -3.42 29.75 4.38
C LEU A 198 -3.80 30.40 3.04
N GLU A 199 -3.27 31.57 2.76
CA GLU A 199 -3.65 32.41 1.61
C GLU A 199 -3.51 31.67 0.26
N ASP A 200 -2.51 30.80 0.14
CA ASP A 200 -2.22 29.95 -1.01
C ASP A 200 -2.76 28.52 -0.90
N ALA A 201 -3.76 28.29 -0.05
CA ALA A 201 -4.39 26.97 0.12
C ALA A 201 -4.94 26.41 -1.22
N GLN A 202 -4.56 25.18 -1.54
CA GLN A 202 -5.05 24.47 -2.73
C GLN A 202 -5.86 23.22 -2.37
N SER A 203 -5.53 22.55 -1.27
CA SER A 203 -6.17 21.31 -0.87
C SER A 203 -6.42 21.24 0.64
N VAL A 204 -7.41 20.43 1.02
CA VAL A 204 -7.74 20.12 2.41
C VAL A 204 -7.75 18.60 2.57
N ILE A 205 -6.91 18.08 3.47
CA ILE A 205 -6.83 16.67 3.81
C ILE A 205 -7.61 16.47 5.10
N SER A 206 -8.75 15.79 5.03
CA SER A 206 -9.59 15.47 6.18
C SER A 206 -9.44 14.01 6.58
N PHE A 207 -9.32 13.73 7.86
CA PHE A 207 -9.27 12.36 8.37
C PHE A 207 -10.19 12.18 9.57
N ALA A 208 -10.74 10.97 9.71
CA ALA A 208 -11.66 10.63 10.78
C ALA A 208 -11.24 9.34 11.50
N ILE A 209 -11.48 9.30 12.81
CA ILE A 209 -11.32 8.12 13.66
C ILE A 209 -12.66 7.76 14.26
N ALA A 210 -13.20 6.62 13.87
CA ALA A 210 -14.45 6.07 14.35
C ALA A 210 -14.31 5.55 15.78
N TYR A 211 -15.33 5.80 16.58
CA TYR A 211 -15.52 5.19 17.87
C TYR A 211 -16.98 4.79 18.07
N SER A 212 -17.19 3.64 18.71
CA SER A 212 -18.52 3.08 18.90
C SER A 212 -19.26 3.80 20.03
N GLY A 213 -20.46 4.30 19.74
CA GLY A 213 -21.33 4.93 20.73
C GLY A 213 -21.80 3.95 21.82
N ASN A 214 -21.88 2.65 21.50
CA ASN A 214 -22.24 1.60 22.47
C ASN A 214 -21.10 1.32 23.47
N THR A 215 -19.84 1.44 23.04
CA THR A 215 -18.68 1.34 23.92
C THR A 215 -18.61 2.56 24.83
N LEU A 216 -18.90 3.75 24.30
CA LEU A 216 -19.00 5.00 25.08
C LEU A 216 -20.09 4.94 26.16
N ARG A 217 -21.26 4.36 25.84
CA ARG A 217 -22.35 4.19 26.82
C ARG A 217 -22.02 3.17 27.92
N ARG A 218 -21.26 2.11 27.59
CA ARG A 218 -20.83 1.10 28.57
C ARG A 218 -19.74 1.62 29.52
N SER A 219 -18.87 2.52 29.05
CA SER A 219 -17.81 3.11 29.86
C SER A 219 -18.27 4.29 30.73
N MET A 220 -19.47 4.84 30.50
CA MET A 220 -20.12 5.82 31.38
C MET A 220 -20.87 5.19 32.57
N ILE A 221 -20.81 3.86 32.75
CA ILE A 221 -21.39 3.19 33.92
C ILE A 221 -20.46 3.43 35.12
N PRO A 222 -20.94 4.02 36.24
CA PRO A 222 -20.11 4.23 37.43
C PRO A 222 -19.49 2.92 37.92
N GLY A 223 -18.16 2.87 38.04
CA GLY A 223 -17.41 1.68 38.48
C GLY A 223 -16.75 0.86 37.37
N VAL A 224 -16.90 1.24 36.10
CA VAL A 224 -16.12 0.67 34.99
C VAL A 224 -14.89 1.57 34.74
N GLU A 225 -13.72 1.16 35.24
CA GLU A 225 -12.44 1.72 34.76
C GLU A 225 -12.35 1.46 33.24
N GLY A 226 -12.18 2.51 32.45
CA GLY A 226 -12.01 2.36 31.00
C GLY A 226 -12.53 3.52 30.13
N TYR A 227 -13.30 4.48 30.66
CA TYR A 227 -13.73 5.65 29.87
C TYR A 227 -12.55 6.53 29.45
N GLU A 228 -11.73 6.92 30.43
CA GLU A 228 -10.53 7.74 30.17
C GLU A 228 -9.51 6.99 29.33
N GLU A 229 -9.31 5.69 29.58
CA GLU A 229 -8.42 4.85 28.78
C GLU A 229 -8.89 4.70 27.33
N PHE A 230 -10.19 4.52 27.12
CA PHE A 230 -10.80 4.42 25.79
C PHE A 230 -10.67 5.74 25.01
N LEU A 231 -11.01 6.87 25.64
CA LEU A 231 -10.85 8.18 25.03
C LEU A 231 -9.38 8.49 24.77
N ASN A 232 -8.49 8.20 25.72
CA ASN A 232 -7.05 8.38 25.53
C ASN A 232 -6.55 7.53 24.36
N LYS A 233 -6.96 6.28 24.22
CA LYS A 233 -6.55 5.42 23.11
C LYS A 233 -6.96 6.01 21.74
N HIS A 234 -8.22 6.44 21.60
CA HIS A 234 -8.69 7.03 20.34
C HIS A 234 -8.11 8.42 20.09
N PHE A 235 -7.90 9.20 21.13
CA PHE A 235 -7.25 10.51 21.06
C PHE A 235 -5.76 10.40 20.72
N GLN A 236 -5.06 9.40 21.23
CA GLN A 236 -3.67 9.13 20.86
C GLN A 236 -3.56 8.70 19.40
N ARG A 237 -4.47 7.85 18.90
CA ARG A 237 -4.55 7.57 17.45
C ARG A 237 -4.76 8.86 16.65
N PHE A 238 -5.65 9.73 17.11
CA PHE A 238 -5.93 11.02 16.47
C PHE A 238 -4.69 11.92 16.40
N LEU A 239 -3.98 12.06 17.52
CA LEU A 239 -2.74 12.84 17.58
C LEU A 239 -1.65 12.24 16.70
N ASN A 240 -1.55 10.91 16.67
CA ASN A 240 -0.57 10.20 15.86
C ASN A 240 -0.79 10.44 14.36
N VAL A 241 -2.02 10.26 13.86
CA VAL A 241 -2.37 10.55 12.46
C VAL A 241 -2.02 12.00 12.10
N ASN A 242 -2.38 12.94 12.97
CA ASN A 242 -2.11 14.34 12.73
C ASN A 242 -0.60 14.64 12.65
N LYS A 243 0.17 14.07 13.57
CA LYS A 243 1.62 14.23 13.62
C LYS A 243 2.28 13.67 12.36
N GLU A 244 1.98 12.42 12.01
CA GLU A 244 2.57 11.74 10.85
C GLU A 244 2.27 12.47 9.54
N LEU A 245 1.04 12.98 9.36
CA LEU A 245 0.68 13.77 8.18
C LEU A 245 1.41 15.11 8.12
N LEU A 246 1.53 15.83 9.24
CA LEU A 246 2.26 17.10 9.29
C LEU A 246 3.76 16.90 9.07
N GLU A 247 4.35 15.85 9.65
CA GLU A 247 5.76 15.50 9.43
C GLU A 247 6.02 15.11 7.98
N TYR A 248 5.13 14.34 7.36
CA TYR A 248 5.24 13.96 5.95
C TYR A 248 5.09 15.18 5.01
N LEU A 249 4.08 16.01 5.21
CA LEU A 249 3.89 17.21 4.36
C LEU A 249 5.02 18.23 4.58
N GLY A 250 5.50 18.36 5.82
CA GLY A 250 6.63 19.20 6.17
C GLY A 250 7.96 18.72 5.57
N SER A 251 8.20 17.40 5.51
CA SER A 251 9.40 16.84 4.87
C SER A 251 9.43 17.14 3.36
N LYS A 252 8.26 17.21 2.72
CA LYS A 252 8.10 17.64 1.33
C LYS A 252 8.09 19.16 1.13
N LYS A 253 8.30 19.95 2.20
CA LYS A 253 8.35 21.42 2.22
C LYS A 253 7.04 22.10 1.79
N TYR A 254 5.90 21.42 1.99
CA TYR A 254 4.59 22.03 1.79
C TYR A 254 4.21 22.88 3.00
N LYS A 255 3.55 24.01 2.75
CA LYS A 255 2.94 24.78 3.83
C LYS A 255 1.70 24.05 4.28
N THR A 256 1.54 23.94 5.60
CA THR A 256 0.38 23.29 6.19
C THR A 256 -0.13 24.09 7.36
N VAL A 257 -1.46 24.11 7.51
CA VAL A 257 -2.15 24.66 8.67
C VAL A 257 -3.10 23.60 9.19
N ASN A 258 -2.95 23.28 10.46
CA ASN A 258 -3.81 22.32 11.13
C ASN A 258 -5.08 23.03 11.61
N PHE A 259 -6.24 22.54 11.17
CA PHE A 259 -7.54 23.15 11.49
C PHE A 259 -7.84 23.16 13.00
N LYS A 260 -7.20 22.26 13.78
CA LYS A 260 -7.34 22.22 15.24
C LYS A 260 -6.71 23.42 15.97
N GLU A 261 -5.94 24.28 15.30
CA GLU A 261 -5.45 25.53 15.91
C GLU A 261 -6.53 26.63 16.03
N ILE A 262 -7.72 26.45 15.44
CA ILE A 262 -8.82 27.44 15.48
C ILE A 262 -9.79 27.22 16.64
N GLN A 263 -9.74 26.07 17.33
CA GLN A 263 -10.46 25.94 18.60
C GLN A 263 -9.93 26.90 19.68
N LYS A 264 -8.72 27.46 19.51
CA LYS A 264 -8.21 28.57 20.35
C LYS A 264 -8.55 29.97 19.84
N VAL A 265 -9.01 30.11 18.58
CA VAL A 265 -9.45 31.41 18.02
C VAL A 265 -10.93 31.66 18.31
N ALA A 266 -11.71 30.59 18.54
CA ALA A 266 -13.10 30.68 18.98
C ALA A 266 -13.27 31.14 20.45
N ASP A 267 -12.21 31.06 21.28
CA ASP A 267 -12.22 31.58 22.65
C ASP A 267 -12.12 33.12 22.74
N TYR A 268 -12.13 33.83 21.61
CA TYR A 268 -12.03 35.30 21.57
C TYR A 268 -13.26 36.05 21.07
N LYS A 269 -14.41 35.38 20.87
CA LYS A 269 -15.69 36.06 20.69
C LYS A 269 -16.80 35.30 21.41
N ASP A 270 -17.14 35.80 22.60
CA ASP A 270 -18.47 35.64 23.17
C ASP A 270 -19.51 35.97 22.08
N GLU A 271 -20.57 35.16 21.96
CA GLU A 271 -21.64 35.23 20.95
C GLU A 271 -21.48 34.37 19.68
N LEU A 272 -21.15 33.08 19.81
CA LEU A 272 -21.67 32.08 18.86
C LEU A 272 -22.76 31.26 19.55
N GLU A 273 -24.00 31.42 19.07
CA GLU A 273 -25.16 30.68 19.56
C GLU A 273 -24.95 29.18 19.36
N ALA A 274 -25.58 28.35 20.20
CA ALA A 274 -25.45 26.88 20.19
C ALA A 274 -25.76 26.21 18.83
N ASP A 275 -26.32 26.94 17.86
CA ASP A 275 -26.50 26.51 16.47
C ASP A 275 -25.24 26.61 15.59
N GLU A 276 -24.23 27.39 15.99
CA GLU A 276 -22.95 27.54 15.28
C GLU A 276 -21.87 26.56 15.75
N LEU A 277 -22.10 25.87 16.87
CA LEU A 277 -21.36 24.64 17.24
C LEU A 277 -21.61 23.46 16.27
N ARG A 278 -22.44 23.67 15.24
CA ARG A 278 -22.50 22.85 14.01
C ARG A 278 -21.23 22.91 13.15
N ILE A 279 -20.25 23.73 13.52
CA ILE A 279 -18.95 23.89 12.84
C ILE A 279 -18.04 22.69 13.15
N LEU A 280 -18.48 21.56 12.59
CA LEU A 280 -17.80 20.35 12.11
C LEU A 280 -18.87 19.23 12.14
N ASP A 281 -20.06 19.49 11.58
CA ASP A 281 -21.03 18.46 11.22
C ASP A 281 -20.54 17.64 10.01
N LEU A 282 -19.31 17.14 10.12
CA LEU A 282 -18.80 15.99 9.37
C LEU A 282 -19.50 14.69 9.80
N ASN A 283 -20.56 14.74 10.63
CA ASN A 283 -21.58 13.69 10.61
C ASN A 283 -22.33 13.63 9.26
N ARG A 284 -22.04 14.55 8.34
CA ARG A 284 -22.37 14.45 6.92
C ARG A 284 -21.12 14.22 6.07
N ILE A 285 -20.25 13.29 6.45
CA ILE A 285 -19.52 12.54 5.42
C ILE A 285 -20.60 11.74 4.69
N TYR A 286 -21.06 12.29 3.56
CA TYR A 286 -21.84 11.52 2.61
C TYR A 286 -20.89 10.49 1.99
N LEU A 287 -21.33 9.24 1.91
CA LEU A 287 -20.76 8.31 0.95
C LEU A 287 -20.90 8.94 -0.46
N ALA A 288 -20.06 8.54 -1.43
CA ALA A 288 -20.11 9.05 -2.81
C ALA A 288 -21.48 8.88 -3.52
N ASP A 289 -22.43 8.18 -2.87
CA ASP A 289 -23.81 7.99 -3.29
C ASP A 289 -24.82 8.93 -2.60
N GLY A 290 -24.37 9.87 -1.76
CA GLY A 290 -25.24 10.84 -1.07
C GLY A 290 -25.93 10.33 0.19
N ASN A 291 -25.55 9.16 0.73
CA ASN A 291 -26.13 8.64 1.98
C ASN A 291 -25.34 9.09 3.23
N PRO A 292 -26.00 9.59 4.30
CA PRO A 292 -25.34 9.94 5.54
C PRO A 292 -24.87 8.69 6.31
N ILE A 293 -23.64 8.70 6.81
CA ILE A 293 -23.13 7.64 7.70
C ILE A 293 -23.96 7.63 8.99
N THR A 294 -24.58 6.47 9.24
CA THR A 294 -25.64 6.25 10.24
C THR A 294 -25.30 6.64 11.69
N THR A 295 -26.34 6.89 12.49
CA THR A 295 -26.39 7.31 13.92
C THR A 295 -25.62 6.46 14.94
N GLN A 296 -24.93 5.39 14.52
CA GLN A 296 -24.25 4.44 15.42
C GLN A 296 -22.74 4.70 15.60
N HIS A 297 -22.12 5.44 14.68
CA HIS A 297 -20.67 5.69 14.69
C HIS A 297 -20.42 7.18 14.94
N ARG A 298 -19.62 7.48 15.96
CA ARG A 298 -19.13 8.85 16.21
C ARG A 298 -17.68 8.94 15.78
N PHE A 299 -17.22 10.12 15.42
CA PHE A 299 -15.89 10.32 14.85
C PHE A 299 -15.13 11.43 15.56
N PHE A 300 -13.81 11.26 15.73
CA PHE A 300 -12.89 12.39 15.86
C PHE A 300 -12.44 12.78 14.47
N ILE A 301 -12.58 14.05 14.10
CA ILE A 301 -12.28 14.51 12.74
C ILE A 301 -11.32 15.68 12.82
N ASN A 302 -10.34 15.69 11.94
CA ASN A 302 -9.47 16.83 11.72
C ASN A 302 -9.31 17.12 10.24
N SER A 303 -8.84 18.32 9.95
CA SER A 303 -8.41 18.70 8.61
C SER A 303 -7.04 19.39 8.64
N ILE A 304 -6.24 19.14 7.62
CA ILE A 304 -4.98 19.82 7.36
C ILE A 304 -5.14 20.57 6.04
N ILE A 305 -4.98 21.88 6.07
CA ILE A 305 -4.99 22.73 4.88
C ILE A 305 -3.57 22.81 4.35
N THR A 306 -3.40 22.76 3.04
CA THR A 306 -2.08 22.80 2.41
C THR A 306 -2.08 23.54 1.08
N ASP A 307 -0.92 24.11 0.73
CA ASP A 307 -0.66 24.82 -0.53
C ASP A 307 -0.45 23.88 -1.73
N VAL A 308 -0.28 22.58 -1.50
CA VAL A 308 -0.13 21.61 -2.59
C VAL A 308 -1.46 21.29 -3.27
N LYS A 309 -1.44 21.22 -4.60
CA LYS A 309 -2.57 20.74 -5.41
C LYS A 309 -2.66 19.21 -5.34
N LEU A 310 -3.74 18.72 -4.79
CA LEU A 310 -4.06 17.30 -4.75
C LEU A 310 -5.31 17.03 -5.58
N LEU A 311 -5.40 15.84 -6.16
CA LEU A 311 -6.62 15.38 -6.82
C LEU A 311 -7.72 15.16 -5.76
N PRO A 312 -8.83 15.92 -5.81
CA PRO A 312 -9.90 15.78 -4.84
C PRO A 312 -10.65 14.47 -5.04
N ASP A 313 -11.14 13.93 -3.93
CA ASP A 313 -12.09 12.82 -3.93
C ASP A 313 -13.45 13.26 -4.48
N LYS A 314 -14.15 12.33 -5.14
CA LYS A 314 -15.47 12.55 -5.75
C LYS A 314 -16.60 12.30 -4.78
#